data_AF-A0A5S5C326-F1
#
_entry.id   AF-A0A5S5C326-F1
#
_cell.length_a   1.000
_cell.length_b   1.000
_cell.length_c   1.000
_cell.angle_alpha   90.00
_cell.angle_beta   90.00
_cell.angle_gamma   90.00
#
_symmetry.space_group_name_H-M   'P 1'
#
loop_
_entity.id
_entity.type
_entity.pdbx_description
1 polymer ?
#
loop_
_entity_poly.entity_id
_entity_poly.type
_entity_poly.pdbx_seq_one_letter_code
_entity_poly.pdbx_strand_id
1 'polypeptide(L)' 'MEHFCSFQYRYRLTMKRQHEILNRIADLLDGGTLRPTLNKTMQDLTVENLKEAHALQESGKAIGKTVIEF' A
#
# COMPACT_ATOMS: atom_id res chain seq x y z
N MET A 1 13.20 31.33 1.96
CA MET A 1 14.09 30.36 1.28
C MET A 1 14.48 29.19 2.17
N GLU A 2 14.58 29.36 3.51
CA GLU A 2 14.88 28.26 4.45
C GLU A 2 13.77 27.20 4.60
N HIS A 3 12.50 27.60 4.50
CA HIS A 3 11.37 26.68 4.58
C HIS A 3 11.32 25.65 3.43
N PHE A 4 11.83 25.99 2.25
CA PHE A 4 11.81 25.10 1.08
C PHE A 4 12.89 24.01 1.19
N CYS A 5 14.06 24.35 1.73
CA CYS A 5 15.14 23.39 1.99
C CYS A 5 14.76 22.39 3.10
N SER A 6 14.13 22.87 4.18
CA SER A 6 13.63 22.01 5.26
C SER A 6 12.54 21.04 4.81
N PHE A 7 11.63 21.47 3.92
CA PHE A 7 10.58 20.61 3.36
C PHE A 7 11.17 19.53 2.44
N GLN A 8 12.03 19.91 1.48
CA GLN A 8 12.70 18.96 0.59
C GLN A 8 13.55 17.93 1.36
N TYR A 9 14.29 18.38 2.38
CA TYR A 9 15.08 17.50 3.23
C TYR A 9 14.20 16.51 4.03
N ARG A 10 13.07 16.98 4.56
CA ARG A 10 12.12 16.15 5.31
C ARG A 10 11.45 15.10 4.44
N TYR A 11 11.02 15.46 3.22
CA TYR A 11 10.47 14.49 2.26
C TYR A 11 11.48 13.40 1.91
N ARG A 12 12.76 13.76 1.67
CA ARG A 12 13.82 12.78 1.38
C ARG A 12 14.09 11.83 2.54
N LEU A 13 14.08 12.32 3.78
CA LEU A 13 14.21 11.48 4.98
C LEU A 13 13.03 10.50 5.11
N THR A 14 11.80 10.97 4.85
CA THR A 14 10.61 10.11 4.88
C THR A 14 10.66 9.00 3.84
N MET A 15 11.09 9.30 2.61
CA MET A 15 11.21 8.29 1.55
C MET A 15 12.25 7.21 1.90
N LYS A 16 13.41 7.61 2.45
CA LYS A 16 14.43 6.65 2.90
C LYS A 16 13.90 5.76 4.02
N ARG A 17 13.22 6.37 5.00
CA ARG A 17 12.65 5.63 6.13
C ARG A 17 11.54 4.66 5.68
N GLN A 18 10.71 5.06 4.73
CA GLN A 18 9.68 4.18 4.16
C GLN A 18 10.31 2.97 3.47
N HIS A 19 11.38 3.16 2.69
CA HIS A 19 12.12 2.07 2.07
C HIS A 19 12.67 1.07 3.11
N GLU A 20 13.31 1.57 4.18
CA GLU A 20 13.82 0.72 5.27
C GLU A 20 12.70 -0.10 5.94
N ILE A 21 11.54 0.51 6.17
CA ILE A 21 10.38 -0.16 6.77
C ILE A 21 9.85 -1.25 5.84
N LEU A 22 9.73 -0.97 4.54
CA LEU A 22 9.21 -1.93 3.57
C LEU A 22 10.15 -3.13 3.39
N ASN A 23 11.47 -2.93 3.39
CA ASN A 23 12.43 -4.03 3.36
C ASN A 23 12.30 -4.93 4.60
N ARG A 24 12.19 -4.33 5.79
CA ARG A 24 11.99 -5.10 7.02
C ARG A 24 10.67 -5.88 7.01
N ILE A 25 9.60 -5.34 6.41
CA ILE A 25 8.33 -6.06 6.25
C ILE A 25 8.52 -7.26 5.32
N ALA A 26 9.29 -7.13 4.23
CA ALA A 26 9.59 -8.24 3.33
C ALA A 26 10.34 -9.37 4.04
N ASP A 27 11.40 -9.05 4.80
CA ASP A 27 12.14 -10.06 5.59
C ASP A 27 11.23 -10.83 6.57
N LEU A 28 10.28 -10.12 7.19
CA LEU A 28 9.33 -10.71 8.14
C LEU A 28 8.25 -11.56 7.45
N LEU A 29 7.87 -11.23 6.21
CA LEU A 29 6.97 -12.04 5.39
C LEU A 29 7.66 -13.33 4.95
N ASP A 30 8.89 -13.24 4.45
CA ASP A 30 9.69 -14.39 4.01
C ASP A 30 10.01 -15.32 5.19
N GLY A 31 10.31 -14.74 6.36
CA GLY A 31 10.49 -15.48 7.61
C GLY A 31 9.19 -16.02 8.23
N GLY A 32 8.03 -15.81 7.60
CA GLY A 32 6.73 -16.33 8.03
C GLY A 32 6.15 -15.71 9.31
N THR A 33 6.79 -14.65 9.83
CA THR A 33 6.32 -13.92 11.02
C THR A 33 5.10 -13.06 10.70
N LEU A 34 5.08 -12.44 9.53
CA LEU A 34 3.92 -11.73 8.99
C LEU A 34 3.21 -12.57 7.94
N ARG A 35 1.90 -12.33 7.78
CA ARG A 35 1.08 -12.94 6.72
C ARG A 35 0.42 -11.84 5.89
N PRO A 36 0.23 -12.04 4.58
CA PRO A 36 -0.53 -11.11 3.74
C PRO A 36 -1.95 -10.92 4.26
N THR A 37 -2.49 -9.72 4.12
CA THR A 37 -3.88 -9.39 4.45
C THR A 37 -4.81 -9.45 3.22
N LEU A 38 -4.33 -10.03 2.13
CA LEU A 38 -5.12 -10.25 0.90
C LEU A 38 -6.39 -11.02 1.23
N ASN A 39 -7.53 -10.47 0.82
CA ASN A 39 -8.83 -11.09 1.08
C ASN A 39 -9.63 -11.31 -0.21
N LYS A 40 -9.62 -10.33 -1.12
CA LYS A 40 -10.33 -10.39 -2.41
C LYS A 40 -9.36 -10.04 -3.53
N THR A 41 -9.34 -10.87 -4.57
CA THR A 41 -8.62 -10.59 -5.82
C THR A 41 -9.62 -10.44 -6.96
N MET A 42 -9.46 -9.38 -7.75
CA MET A 42 -10.18 -9.15 -9.00
C MET A 42 -9.18 -9.24 -10.14
N GLN A 43 -9.57 -9.86 -11.25
CA GLN A 43 -8.71 -10.04 -12.42
C GLN A 43 -8.98 -8.94 -13.44
N ASP A 44 -7.91 -8.47 -14.09
CA ASP A 44 -7.88 -7.41 -15.10
C ASP A 44 -8.13 -6.00 -14.53
N LEU A 45 -7.26 -5.05 -14.92
CA LEU A 45 -7.40 -3.63 -14.57
C LEU A 45 -8.43 -2.93 -15.47
N THR A 46 -9.70 -3.28 -15.28
CA THR A 46 -10.84 -2.66 -15.99
C THR A 46 -11.49 -1.54 -15.17
N VAL A 47 -12.23 -0.67 -15.84
CA VAL A 47 -12.97 0.43 -15.18
C VAL A 47 -14.06 -0.14 -14.26
N GLU A 48 -14.68 -1.24 -14.67
CA GLU A 48 -15.72 -1.96 -13.93
C GLU A 48 -15.15 -2.50 -12.61
N ASN A 49 -13.99 -3.17 -12.66
CA ASN A 49 -13.34 -3.71 -11.47
C ASN A 49 -12.87 -2.62 -10.52
N LEU A 50 -12.34 -1.52 -11.05
CA LEU A 50 -11.97 -0.35 -10.25
C LEU A 50 -13.18 0.25 -9.53
N LYS A 51 -14.31 0.42 -10.22
CA LYS A 51 -15.55 0.96 -9.61
C LYS A 51 -16.08 0.06 -8.51
N GLU A 52 -16.10 -1.25 -8.72
CA GLU A 52 -16.54 -2.20 -7.70
C GLU A 52 -15.59 -2.21 -6.49
N ALA A 53 -14.27 -2.21 -6.72
CA ALA A 53 -13.28 -2.16 -5.64
C ALA A 53 -13.41 -0.88 -4.81
N HIS A 54 -13.63 0.27 -5.46
CA HIS A 54 -13.91 1.54 -4.80
C HIS A 54 -15.19 1.50 -3.97
N ALA A 55 -16.30 1.05 -4.54
CA ALA A 55 -17.58 0.96 -3.84
C ALA A 55 -17.47 0.04 -2.60
N LEU A 56 -16.74 -1.06 -2.71
CA LEU A 56 -16.48 -1.96 -1.58
C LEU A 56 -15.67 -1.27 -0.47
N GLN A 57 -14.62 -0.53 -0.83
CA GLN A 57 -13.79 0.20 0.13
C GLN A 57 -14.57 1.32 0.83
N GLU A 58 -15.35 2.09 0.08
CA GLU A 58 -16.18 3.18 0.60
C GLU A 58 -17.30 2.69 1.52
N SER A 59 -17.81 1.48 1.28
CA SER A 59 -18.85 0.88 2.14
C SER A 59 -18.36 0.53 3.54
N GLY A 60 -17.04 0.51 3.79
CA GLY A 60 -16.44 0.10 5.06
C GLY A 60 -16.58 -1.38 5.40
N LYS A 61 -17.16 -2.18 4.49
CA LYS A 61 -17.37 -3.64 4.69
C LYS A 61 -16.16 -4.48 4.27
N ALA A 62 -15.15 -3.86 3.66
CA ALA A 62 -13.95 -4.55 3.24
C ALA A 62 -13.19 -5.10 4.46
N ILE A 63 -12.94 -6.41 4.49
CA ILE A 63 -12.08 -7.06 5.47
C ILE A 63 -10.75 -7.36 4.77
N GLY A 64 -9.63 -6.95 5.37
CA GLY A 64 -8.31 -7.13 4.76
C GLY A 64 -8.06 -6.18 3.59
N LYS A 65 -7.45 -6.70 2.52
CA LYS A 65 -7.11 -5.95 1.29
C LYS A 65 -7.75 -6.56 0.06
N THR A 66 -8.39 -5.71 -0.73
CA THR A 66 -8.81 -6.01 -2.11
C THR A 66 -7.68 -5.66 -3.06
N VAL A 67 -7.32 -6.57 -3.96
CA VAL A 67 -6.27 -6.39 -4.98
C VAL A 67 -6.87 -6.59 -6.36
N ILE A 68 -6.41 -5.81 -7.32
CA ILE A 68 -6.68 -6.02 -8.75
C ILE A 68 -5.38 -6.49 -9.39
N GLU A 69 -5.40 -7.69 -9.95
CA GLU A 69 -4.28 -8.32 -10.67
C GLU A 69 -4.41 -8.05 -12.18
N PHE A 70 -3.31 -7.80 -12.86
CA PHE A 70 -3.26 -7.43 -14.27
C PHE A 70 -1.96 -7.91 -14.94
#